data_AF-A0A418BBA7-F1
#
_entry.id   AF-A0A418BBA7-F1
#
_cell.length_a   1.000
_cell.length_b   1.000
_cell.length_c   1.000
_cell.angle_alpha   90.00
_cell.angle_beta   90.00
_cell.angle_gamma   90.00
#
_symmetry.space_group_name_H-M   'P 1'
#
loop_
_entity.id
_entity.type
_entity.pdbx_description
1 polymer ?
#
loop_
_entity_poly.entity_id
_entity_poly.type
_entity_poly.pdbx_seq_one_letter_code
_entity_poly.pdbx_strand_id
1 'polypeptide(L)'
;MSFDIPVAYPAAHPEICIPELDGKTAKMYRGGKICLTVHFGPLWQRNVPRFGIAHALALGLAPWLAAEVPDLVERGFITPV
;
A
#
# COMPACT_ATOMS: atom_id res chain seq x y z
N MET A 1 -10.51 -3.73 -0.30
CA MET A 1 -9.40 -3.11 0.49
C MET A 1 -9.55 -3.40 1.98
N SER A 2 -8.48 -3.88 2.61
CA SER A 2 -8.36 -4.11 4.06
C SER A 2 -6.93 -3.81 4.53
N PHE A 3 -6.70 -3.73 5.85
CA PHE A 3 -5.35 -3.66 6.41
C PHE A 3 -5.33 -4.31 7.78
N ASP A 4 -4.18 -4.89 8.13
CA ASP A 4 -3.94 -5.49 9.44
C ASP A 4 -3.01 -4.59 10.27
N ILE A 5 -3.35 -4.45 11.56
CA ILE A 5 -2.52 -3.74 12.52
C ILE A 5 -1.57 -4.75 13.18
N PRO A 6 -0.25 -4.63 12.98
CA PRO A 6 0.70 -5.52 13.63
C PRO A 6 0.73 -5.28 15.14
N VAL A 7 1.06 -6.31 15.92
CA VAL A 7 1.24 -6.21 17.39
C VAL A 7 2.28 -5.14 17.76
N ALA A 8 3.28 -4.94 16.90
CA ALA A 8 4.33 -3.93 17.08
C ALA A 8 3.91 -2.51 16.64
N TYR A 9 2.67 -2.26 16.23
CA TYR A 9 2.20 -0.93 15.88
C TYR A 9 2.28 0.04 17.08
N PRO A 10 2.75 1.29 16.92
CA PRO A 10 3.12 1.96 15.67
C PRO A 10 4.59 1.80 15.25
N ALA A 11 5.41 1.04 15.98
CA ALA A 11 6.81 0.79 15.57
C ALA A 11 6.90 0.07 14.22
N ALA A 12 5.95 -0.84 13.94
CA ALA A 12 5.72 -1.38 12.61
C ALA A 12 4.55 -0.65 11.92
N HIS A 13 4.71 -0.35 10.63
CA HIS A 13 3.61 0.20 9.83
C HIS A 13 2.57 -0.90 9.52
N PRO A 14 1.28 -0.53 9.34
CA PRO A 14 0.26 -1.49 8.91
C PRO A 14 0.55 -2.02 7.51
N GLU A 15 0.09 -3.24 7.23
CA GLU A 15 0.14 -3.82 5.90
C GLU A 15 -1.20 -3.57 5.19
N ILE A 16 -1.15 -2.92 4.03
CA ILE A 16 -2.34 -2.56 3.25
C ILE A 16 -2.57 -3.62 2.17
N CYS A 17 -3.80 -4.10 2.08
CA CYS A 17 -4.21 -5.18 1.18
C CYS A 17 -5.34 -4.73 0.24
N ILE A 18 -5.21 -5.07 -1.04
CA ILE A 18 -6.23 -4.89 -2.08
C ILE A 18 -6.40 -6.24 -2.82
N PRO A 19 -7.10 -7.22 -2.23
CA PRO A 19 -7.22 -8.57 -2.80
C PRO A 19 -7.76 -8.59 -4.23
N GLU A 20 -8.56 -7.58 -4.60
CA GLU A 20 -9.17 -7.44 -5.91
C GLU A 20 -8.13 -7.22 -7.04
N LEU A 21 -6.90 -6.83 -6.68
CA LEU A 21 -5.79 -6.56 -7.60
C LEU A 21 -4.66 -7.61 -7.53
N ASP A 22 -4.82 -8.66 -6.71
CA ASP A 22 -3.79 -9.70 -6.57
C ASP A 22 -3.46 -10.35 -7.92
N GLY A 23 -2.16 -10.46 -8.21
CA GLY A 23 -1.65 -10.99 -9.48
C GLY A 23 -1.81 -10.08 -10.71
N LYS A 24 -2.41 -8.89 -10.60
CA LYS A 24 -2.62 -7.97 -11.73
C LYS A 24 -1.47 -6.97 -11.94
N THR A 25 -0.67 -6.72 -10.90
CA THR A 25 0.54 -5.90 -10.93
C THR A 25 1.73 -6.63 -10.28
N ALA A 26 2.94 -6.32 -10.75
CA ALA A 26 4.20 -6.77 -10.14
C ALA A 26 4.51 -6.07 -8.79
N LYS A 27 3.85 -4.94 -8.47
CA LYS A 27 4.01 -4.21 -7.21
C LYS A 27 3.08 -4.72 -6.11
N MET A 28 2.94 -6.03 -6.03
CA MET A 28 2.15 -6.71 -5.01
C MET A 28 2.88 -7.95 -4.48
N TYR A 29 2.70 -8.21 -3.19
CA TYR A 29 3.04 -9.47 -2.55
C TYR A 29 1.80 -10.37 -2.47
N ARG A 30 2.03 -11.65 -2.20
CA ARG A 30 0.98 -12.68 -2.08
C ARG A 30 -0.17 -12.23 -1.17
N GLY A 31 -1.41 -12.45 -1.63
CA GLY A 31 -2.62 -12.12 -0.88
C GLY A 31 -3.05 -10.65 -1.04
N GLY A 32 -2.60 -9.99 -2.10
CA GLY A 32 -2.99 -8.62 -2.42
C GLY A 32 -2.33 -7.55 -1.55
N LYS A 33 -1.22 -7.86 -0.86
CA LYS A 33 -0.46 -6.88 -0.07
C LYS A 33 0.30 -5.95 -1.01
N ILE A 34 0.14 -4.63 -0.88
CA ILE A 34 0.83 -3.70 -1.79
C ILE A 34 2.33 -3.60 -1.48
N CYS A 35 3.17 -3.60 -2.51
CA CYS A 35 4.60 -3.33 -2.38
C CYS A 35 4.83 -1.83 -2.25
N LEU A 36 5.03 -1.34 -1.02
CA LEU A 36 5.37 0.06 -0.78
C LEU A 36 6.77 0.40 -1.31
N THR A 37 7.02 1.70 -1.53
CA THR A 37 8.32 2.16 -1.99
C THR A 37 9.39 1.90 -0.93
N VAL A 38 10.63 1.65 -1.36
CA VAL A 38 11.79 1.44 -0.46
C VAL A 38 12.00 2.60 0.51
N HIS A 39 11.55 3.80 0.17
CA HIS A 39 11.64 5.00 0.99
C HIS A 39 10.61 5.05 2.13
N PHE A 40 9.50 4.32 2.02
CA PHE A 40 8.41 4.39 3.01
C PHE A 40 8.84 3.85 4.38
N GLY A 41 9.56 2.73 4.43
CA GLY A 41 10.04 2.13 5.68
C GLY A 41 10.91 3.09 6.51
N PRO A 42 12.01 3.62 5.94
CA PRO A 42 12.84 4.62 6.63
C PRO A 42 12.09 5.90 7.02
N LEU A 43 11.17 6.36 6.17
CA LEU A 43 10.33 7.54 6.47
C LEU A 43 9.42 7.28 7.66
N TRP A 44 8.78 6.11 7.73
CA TRP A 44 7.96 5.70 8.86
C TRP A 44 8.77 5.67 10.15
N GLN A 45 9.90 4.95 10.16
CA GLN A 45 10.74 4.77 11.35
C GLN A 45 11.21 6.10 11.95
N ARG A 46 11.55 7.09 11.13
CA ARG A 46 11.96 8.43 11.58
C ARG A 46 10.84 9.24 12.24
N ASN A 47 9.58 8.88 11.99
CA ASN A 47 8.41 9.61 12.46
C ASN A 47 7.56 8.83 13.46
N VAL A 48 7.95 7.60 13.85
CA VAL A 48 7.33 6.90 14.97
C VAL A 48 7.58 7.70 16.27
N PRO A 49 6.58 7.90 17.14
CA PRO A 49 5.20 7.38 17.09
C PRO A 49 4.17 8.41 16.55
N ARG A 50 4.60 9.46 15.84
CA ARG A 50 3.73 10.53 15.33
C ARG A 50 2.88 10.08 14.13
N PHE A 51 3.39 9.13 13.35
CA PHE A 51 2.65 8.58 12.21
C PHE A 51 1.63 7.54 12.64
N GLY A 52 0.57 7.42 11.85
CA GLY A 52 -0.51 6.48 12.08
C GLY A 52 -1.26 6.13 10.80
N ILE A 53 -2.45 5.56 10.91
CA ILE A 53 -3.21 5.01 9.77
C ILE A 53 -3.38 6.05 8.64
N ALA A 54 -3.78 7.29 8.97
CA ALA A 54 -3.93 8.35 7.97
C ALA A 54 -2.63 8.61 7.18
N HIS A 55 -1.47 8.56 7.86
CA HIS A 55 -0.17 8.73 7.21
C HIS A 55 0.19 7.51 6.35
N ALA A 56 -0.16 6.30 6.78
CA ALA A 56 0.06 5.09 5.97
C ALA A 56 -0.75 5.13 4.67
N LEU A 57 -2.00 5.62 4.73
CA LEU A 57 -2.83 5.81 3.55
C LEU A 57 -2.29 6.91 2.63
N ALA A 58 -1.97 8.08 3.20
CA ALA A 58 -1.52 9.23 2.40
C ALA A 58 -0.13 9.05 1.80
N LEU A 59 0.81 8.42 2.51
CA LEU A 59 2.22 8.32 2.11
C LEU A 59 2.60 6.94 1.57
N GLY A 60 1.79 5.91 1.83
CA GLY A 60 1.99 4.56 1.33
C GLY A 60 1.04 4.23 0.18
N LEU A 61 -0.26 4.18 0.48
CA LEU A 61 -1.28 3.78 -0.50
C LEU A 61 -1.44 4.78 -1.65
N ALA A 62 -1.58 6.08 -1.37
CA ALA A 62 -1.88 7.05 -2.41
C ALA A 62 -0.79 7.13 -3.50
N PRO A 63 0.51 7.17 -3.17
CA PRO A 63 1.57 7.11 -4.19
C PRO A 63 1.57 5.79 -4.97
N TRP A 64 1.23 4.67 -4.32
CA TRP A 64 1.10 3.37 -4.99
C TRP A 64 -0.05 3.38 -6.00
N LEU A 65 -1.23 3.89 -5.62
CA LEU A 65 -2.37 4.02 -6.53
C LEU A 65 -2.06 4.92 -7.71
N ALA A 66 -1.37 6.04 -7.48
CA ALA A 66 -0.97 6.96 -8.53
C ALA A 66 -0.03 6.33 -9.57
N ALA A 67 0.81 5.37 -9.16
CA ALA A 67 1.71 4.66 -10.06
C ALA A 67 1.04 3.46 -10.75
N GLU A 68 0.28 2.65 -10.01
CA GLU A 68 -0.18 1.34 -10.48
C GLU A 68 -1.55 1.38 -11.16
N VAL A 69 -2.46 2.29 -10.75
CA VAL A 69 -3.81 2.35 -11.35
C VAL A 69 -3.75 2.72 -12.85
N PRO A 70 -2.91 3.67 -13.32
CA PRO A 70 -2.79 3.95 -14.75
C PRO A 70 -2.37 2.72 -15.57
N ASP A 71 -1.36 1.97 -15.12
CA ASP A 71 -0.91 0.72 -15.78
C ASP A 71 -2.04 -0.32 -15.83
N LEU A 72 -2.75 -0.49 -14.72
CA LEU A 72 -3.86 -1.44 -14.63
C LEU A 72 -5.03 -1.08 -15.54
N VAL A 73 -5.30 0.22 -15.73
CA VAL A 73 -6.31 0.71 -16.68
C VAL A 73 -5.85 0.50 -18.12
N GLU A 74 -4.60 0.86 -18.45
CA GLU A 74 -4.04 0.68 -19.80
C GLU A 74 -4.02 -0.79 -20.23
N ARG A 75 -3.75 -1.71 -19.30
CA ARG A 75 -3.77 -3.16 -19.53
C ARG A 75 -5.16 -3.78 -19.49
N GLY A 76 -6.20 -3.00 -19.21
CA GLY A 76 -7.60 -3.44 -19.19
C GLY A 76 -7.99 -4.29 -17.97
N PHE A 77 -7.21 -4.26 -16.89
CA PHE A 77 -7.50 -4.97 -15.64
C PHE A 77 -8.48 -4.23 -14.73
N ILE A 78 -8.64 -2.92 -14.93
CA ILE A 78 -9.60 -2.05 -14.23
C ILE A 78 -10.39 -1.29 -15.30
N THR A 79 -11.71 -1.28 -15.16
CA THR A 79 -12.63 -0.50 -16.02
C THR A 79 -13.55 0.35 -15.16
N PRO A 80 -14.03 1.49 -15.66
CA PRO A 80 -15.17 2.18 -15.05
C PRO A 80 -16.35 1.21 -14.96
N VAL A 81 -17.10 1.32 -13.86
CA VAL A 81 -18.33 0.57 -13.62
C VAL A 81 -19.53 1.36 -14.13
#